data_AF-A0A0D6TG96-F1
#
_entry.id   AF-A0A0D6TG96-F1
#
_cell.length_a   1.000
_cell.length_b   1.000
_cell.length_c   1.000
_cell.angle_alpha   90.00
_cell.angle_beta   90.00
_cell.angle_gamma   90.00
#
_symmetry.space_group_name_H-M   'P 1'
#
loop_
_entity.id
_entity.type
_entity.pdbx_description
1 polymer ?
#
loop_
_entity_poly.entity_id
_entity_poly.type
_entity_poly.pdbx_seq_one_letter_code
_entity_poly.pdbx_strand_id
1 'polypeptide(L)'
;MAITPPPTPPNTGNPAQLEERADAFFGWFPTFVADYNADLPLLRGKTYATRGGTANAITLNTGGVALATGMQVRWRAAAANTGPVTINVDGQGAIEARTITNVALPAGYIRTDADTVATYDGTRWIVDRQIESGINANGAFQRTADGTLLCWGFVTSSSTAETAGIFPAAFVASNAASEMMVSLGVNSSSETFAITARFTGMTTTGMSVSAFRALTEARISVRVTFIAVGRWY
;
A
#
# COMPACT_ATOMS: atom_id res chain seq x y z
N MET A 1 -22.03 -4.66 -15.13
CA MET A 1 -22.06 -5.44 -16.37
C MET A 1 -23.51 -5.57 -16.81
N ALA A 2 -23.97 -4.68 -17.67
CA ALA A 2 -25.31 -4.75 -18.25
C ALA A 2 -25.16 -4.51 -19.74
N ILE A 3 -25.07 -5.59 -20.50
CA ILE A 3 -25.10 -5.52 -21.97
C ILE A 3 -26.56 -5.26 -22.36
N THR A 4 -26.80 -4.23 -23.16
CA THR A 4 -28.12 -3.92 -23.69
C THR A 4 -28.66 -5.15 -24.44
N PRO A 5 -29.83 -5.71 -24.07
CA PRO A 5 -30.38 -6.88 -24.75
C PRO A 5 -30.58 -6.62 -26.23
N PRO A 6 -30.33 -7.60 -27.11
CA PRO A 6 -30.61 -7.45 -28.52
C PRO A 6 -32.13 -7.26 -28.75
N PRO A 7 -32.52 -6.53 -29.81
CA PRO A 7 -33.92 -6.44 -30.23
C PRO A 7 -34.42 -7.81 -30.73
N THR A 8 -35.72 -7.91 -30.99
CA THR A 8 -36.32 -9.17 -31.49
C THR A 8 -35.62 -9.59 -32.78
N PRO A 9 -35.08 -10.82 -32.87
CA PRO A 9 -34.32 -11.23 -34.03
C PRO A 9 -35.20 -11.31 -35.28
N PRO A 10 -34.64 -11.00 -36.47
CA PRO A 10 -35.31 -11.26 -37.74
C PRO A 10 -35.61 -12.76 -37.85
N ASN A 11 -36.85 -13.10 -38.20
CA ASN A 11 -37.27 -14.49 -38.37
C ASN A 11 -38.03 -14.66 -39.69
N THR A 12 -37.85 -15.81 -40.33
CA THR A 12 -38.52 -16.14 -41.61
C THR A 12 -39.99 -16.51 -41.44
N GLY A 13 -40.45 -16.73 -40.20
CA GLY A 13 -41.84 -17.04 -39.86
C GLY A 13 -42.79 -15.83 -39.86
N ASN A 14 -42.26 -14.61 -39.94
CA ASN A 14 -43.03 -13.38 -40.11
C ASN A 14 -42.34 -12.45 -41.13
N PRO A 15 -42.47 -12.75 -42.44
CA PRO A 15 -41.77 -12.03 -43.50
C PRO A 15 -42.13 -10.55 -43.58
N ALA A 16 -43.32 -10.15 -43.12
CA ALA A 16 -43.76 -8.74 -43.11
C ALA A 16 -42.90 -7.85 -42.20
N GLN A 17 -42.18 -8.41 -41.22
CA GLN A 17 -41.35 -7.66 -40.26
C GLN A 17 -39.85 -8.00 -40.37
N LEU A 18 -39.44 -8.77 -41.39
CA LEU A 18 -38.06 -9.25 -41.50
C LEU A 18 -37.07 -8.10 -41.63
N GLU A 19 -37.34 -7.15 -42.53
CA GLU A 19 -36.47 -6.01 -42.83
C GLU A 19 -36.36 -5.05 -41.64
N GLU A 20 -37.50 -4.67 -41.04
CA GLU A 20 -37.54 -3.82 -39.85
C GLU A 20 -36.72 -4.42 -38.69
N ARG A 21 -36.84 -5.73 -38.46
CA ARG A 21 -36.09 -6.42 -37.40
C ARG A 21 -34.60 -6.58 -37.75
N ALA A 22 -34.27 -6.77 -39.01
CA ALA A 22 -32.88 -6.82 -39.47
C ALA A 22 -32.20 -5.46 -39.26
N ASP A 23 -32.85 -4.37 -39.65
CA ASP A 23 -32.36 -3.00 -39.44
C ASP A 23 -32.19 -2.68 -37.96
N ALA A 24 -33.17 -3.04 -37.12
CA ALA A 24 -33.06 -2.87 -35.67
C ALA A 24 -31.88 -3.65 -35.08
N PHE A 25 -31.67 -4.90 -35.53
CA PHE A 25 -30.55 -5.73 -35.08
C PHE A 25 -29.20 -5.16 -35.52
N PHE A 26 -29.08 -4.72 -36.78
CA PHE A 26 -27.86 -4.07 -37.26
C PHE A 26 -27.58 -2.75 -36.56
N GLY A 27 -28.62 -1.95 -36.30
CA GLY A 27 -28.54 -0.71 -35.53
C GLY A 27 -28.17 -0.92 -34.05
N TRP A 28 -28.37 -2.11 -33.49
CA TRP A 28 -27.99 -2.46 -32.12
C TRP A 28 -26.50 -2.82 -31.97
N PHE A 29 -25.83 -3.29 -33.03
CA PHE A 29 -24.40 -3.68 -32.93
C PHE A 29 -23.47 -2.58 -32.40
N PRO A 30 -23.59 -1.31 -32.82
CA PRO A 30 -22.80 -0.23 -32.24
C PRO A 30 -22.98 -0.10 -30.72
N THR A 31 -24.19 -0.26 -30.21
CA THR A 31 -24.49 -0.26 -28.77
C THR A 31 -23.85 -1.46 -28.08
N PHE A 32 -23.96 -2.66 -28.66
CA PHE A 32 -23.30 -3.85 -28.12
C PHE A 32 -21.77 -3.67 -28.04
N VAL A 33 -21.16 -3.14 -29.10
CA VAL A 33 -19.71 -2.87 -29.14
C VAL A 33 -19.33 -1.83 -28.08
N ALA A 34 -20.15 -0.78 -27.89
CA ALA A 34 -19.93 0.21 -26.85
C ALA A 34 -20.00 -0.39 -25.44
N ASP A 35 -21.05 -1.17 -25.15
CA ASP A 35 -21.23 -1.87 -23.86
C ASP A 35 -20.07 -2.84 -23.59
N TYR A 36 -19.68 -3.63 -24.60
CA TYR A 36 -18.55 -4.55 -24.50
C TYR A 36 -17.24 -3.80 -24.24
N ASN A 37 -16.97 -2.70 -24.97
CA ASN A 37 -15.77 -1.91 -24.78
C ASN A 37 -15.70 -1.23 -23.40
N ALA A 38 -16.84 -0.87 -22.82
CA ALA A 38 -16.91 -0.33 -21.46
C ALA A 38 -16.55 -1.39 -20.41
N ASP A 39 -16.93 -2.65 -20.64
CA ASP A 39 -16.68 -3.76 -19.71
C ASP A 39 -15.34 -4.49 -19.96
N LEU A 40 -14.72 -4.32 -21.13
CA LEU A 40 -13.43 -4.92 -21.51
C LEU A 40 -12.33 -4.78 -20.44
N PRO A 41 -12.13 -3.61 -19.79
CA PRO A 41 -11.12 -3.46 -18.75
C PRO A 41 -11.35 -4.36 -17.53
N LEU A 42 -12.60 -4.70 -17.22
CA LEU A 42 -12.96 -5.61 -16.12
C LEU A 42 -12.75 -7.07 -16.52
N LEU A 43 -13.08 -7.42 -17.77
CA LEU A 43 -12.89 -8.76 -18.34
C LEU A 43 -11.40 -9.15 -18.46
N ARG A 44 -10.53 -8.17 -18.76
CA ARG A 44 -9.06 -8.38 -18.80
C ARG A 44 -8.44 -8.59 -17.41
N GLY A 45 -9.18 -8.32 -16.35
CA GLY A 45 -8.70 -8.42 -14.98
C GLY A 45 -7.51 -7.48 -14.71
N LYS A 46 -6.58 -7.93 -13.88
CA LYS A 46 -5.42 -7.14 -13.45
C LYS A 46 -4.36 -7.07 -14.57
N THR A 47 -4.45 -6.05 -15.41
CA THR A 47 -3.60 -5.91 -16.60
C THR A 47 -2.20 -5.44 -16.23
N TYR A 48 -1.16 -6.10 -16.77
CA TYR A 48 0.23 -5.64 -16.61
C TYR A 48 0.53 -4.58 -17.67
N ALA A 49 0.81 -3.36 -17.22
CA ALA A 49 0.98 -2.19 -18.08
C ALA A 49 2.45 -1.91 -18.42
N THR A 50 2.70 -1.43 -19.64
CA THR A 50 3.99 -0.84 -19.99
C THR A 50 4.07 0.56 -19.37
N ARG A 51 5.05 0.80 -18.50
CA ARG A 51 5.20 2.05 -17.76
C ARG A 51 6.14 3.04 -18.48
N GLY A 52 5.72 4.29 -18.55
CA GLY A 52 6.53 5.46 -18.93
C GLY A 52 6.46 6.59 -17.90
N GLY A 53 6.85 7.80 -18.30
CA GLY A 53 6.76 9.00 -17.45
C GLY A 53 7.83 9.09 -16.35
N THR A 54 7.59 9.92 -15.35
CA THR A 54 8.48 10.19 -14.20
C THR A 54 8.00 9.46 -12.94
N ALA A 55 8.69 9.64 -11.81
CA ALA A 55 8.31 9.03 -10.54
C ALA A 55 6.94 9.50 -10.02
N ASN A 56 6.58 10.76 -10.29
CA ASN A 56 5.36 11.40 -9.78
C ASN A 56 4.31 11.67 -10.87
N ALA A 57 4.65 11.43 -12.15
CA ALA A 57 3.72 11.51 -13.28
C ALA A 57 3.88 10.24 -14.11
N ILE A 58 3.13 9.20 -13.76
CA ILE A 58 3.22 7.87 -14.36
C ILE A 58 2.32 7.82 -15.59
N THR A 59 2.84 7.28 -16.68
CA THR A 59 2.03 6.90 -17.85
C THR A 59 2.02 5.39 -17.98
N LEU A 60 0.86 4.79 -18.24
CA LEU A 60 0.68 3.35 -18.36
C LEU A 60 -0.02 3.05 -19.69
N ASN A 61 0.55 2.15 -20.49
CA ASN A 61 -0.07 1.65 -21.71
C ASN A 61 -0.55 0.21 -21.46
N THR A 62 -1.85 -0.01 -21.53
CA THR A 62 -2.52 -1.31 -21.39
C THR A 62 -3.20 -1.77 -22.69
N GLY A 63 -3.27 -0.89 -23.69
CA GLY A 63 -4.05 -1.14 -24.91
C GLY A 63 -5.55 -1.19 -24.64
N GLY A 64 -6.01 -0.49 -23.60
CA GLY A 64 -7.43 -0.23 -23.31
C GLY A 64 -7.93 0.99 -24.05
N VAL A 65 -9.26 1.16 -24.09
CA VAL A 65 -9.93 2.29 -24.78
C VAL A 65 -10.77 3.16 -23.85
N ALA A 66 -10.98 2.72 -22.60
CA ALA A 66 -11.76 3.44 -21.59
C ALA A 66 -11.33 3.05 -20.18
N LEU A 67 -11.63 3.93 -19.20
CA LEU A 67 -11.51 3.62 -17.78
C LEU A 67 -12.87 3.18 -17.22
N ALA A 68 -12.90 2.04 -16.56
CA ALA A 68 -14.06 1.53 -15.85
C ALA A 68 -13.77 1.45 -14.35
N THR A 69 -14.73 1.83 -13.50
CA THR A 69 -14.62 1.66 -12.05
C THR A 69 -14.35 0.18 -11.72
N GLY A 70 -13.34 -0.07 -10.89
CA GLY A 70 -12.86 -1.40 -10.56
C GLY A 70 -11.73 -1.90 -11.47
N MET A 71 -11.39 -1.19 -12.55
CA MET A 71 -10.24 -1.52 -13.39
C MET A 71 -8.96 -1.53 -12.56
N GLN A 72 -8.18 -2.61 -12.70
CA GLN A 72 -6.90 -2.77 -12.02
C GLN A 72 -5.74 -2.78 -13.01
N VAL A 73 -4.73 -1.97 -12.72
CA VAL A 73 -3.46 -1.95 -13.45
C VAL A 73 -2.32 -2.34 -12.54
N ARG A 74 -1.38 -3.13 -13.07
CA ARG A 74 -0.15 -3.56 -12.40
C ARG A 74 1.05 -3.10 -13.21
N TRP A 75 2.08 -2.60 -12.55
CA TRP A 75 3.33 -2.23 -13.21
C TRP A 75 4.53 -2.31 -12.27
N ARG A 76 5.73 -2.30 -12.85
CA ARG A 76 6.99 -2.11 -12.15
C ARG A 76 7.43 -0.65 -12.27
N ALA A 77 7.67 0.03 -11.14
CA ALA A 77 8.12 1.42 -11.17
C ALA A 77 9.62 1.52 -11.49
N ALA A 78 10.00 2.55 -12.26
CA ALA A 78 11.41 2.84 -12.57
C ALA A 78 12.13 3.65 -11.47
N ALA A 79 11.35 4.38 -10.66
CA ALA A 79 11.85 5.18 -9.54
C ALA A 79 10.76 5.24 -8.45
N ALA A 80 11.19 5.39 -7.19
CA ALA A 80 10.27 5.65 -6.09
C ALA A 80 9.69 7.06 -6.20
N ASN A 81 8.42 7.23 -5.85
CA ASN A 81 7.79 8.55 -5.87
C ASN A 81 8.38 9.44 -4.77
N THR A 82 8.50 10.73 -5.04
CA THR A 82 9.02 11.73 -4.08
C THR A 82 7.93 12.63 -3.50
N GLY A 83 6.69 12.43 -3.94
CA GLY A 83 5.52 13.18 -3.48
C GLY A 83 4.24 12.64 -4.12
N PRO A 84 3.17 13.46 -4.20
CA PRO A 84 1.91 13.09 -4.84
C PRO A 84 2.11 12.61 -6.28
N VAL A 85 1.33 11.61 -6.68
CA VAL A 85 1.48 10.95 -7.99
C VAL A 85 0.21 11.11 -8.81
N THR A 86 0.37 11.30 -10.12
CA THR A 86 -0.70 11.13 -11.11
C THR A 86 -0.42 9.92 -12.00
N ILE A 87 -1.48 9.25 -12.44
CA ILE A 87 -1.43 8.11 -13.35
C ILE A 87 -2.30 8.42 -14.56
N ASN A 88 -1.71 8.39 -15.75
CA ASN A 88 -2.40 8.48 -17.03
C ASN A 88 -2.36 7.11 -17.72
N VAL A 89 -3.50 6.44 -17.80
CA VAL A 89 -3.63 5.14 -18.49
C VAL A 89 -4.17 5.38 -19.89
N ASP A 90 -3.48 4.86 -20.90
CA ASP A 90 -3.91 4.87 -22.31
C ASP A 90 -4.32 6.26 -22.84
N GLY A 91 -3.71 7.32 -22.31
CA GLY A 91 -4.00 8.70 -22.74
C GLY A 91 -5.34 9.28 -22.26
N GLN A 92 -6.04 8.60 -21.34
CA GLN A 92 -7.35 9.02 -20.83
C GLN A 92 -7.31 10.24 -19.89
N GLY A 93 -6.11 10.74 -19.59
CA GLY A 93 -5.88 11.91 -18.74
C GLY A 93 -5.14 11.54 -17.47
N ALA A 94 -4.41 12.50 -16.91
CA ALA A 94 -3.67 12.31 -15.66
C ALA A 94 -4.63 12.40 -14.47
N ILE A 95 -4.84 11.28 -13.79
CA ILE A 95 -5.71 11.17 -12.63
C ILE A 95 -4.87 11.00 -11.37
N GLU A 96 -5.27 11.65 -10.28
CA GLU A 96 -4.54 11.56 -9.02
C GLU A 96 -4.56 10.15 -8.42
N ALA A 97 -3.47 9.79 -7.77
CA ALA A 97 -3.30 8.52 -7.08
C ALA A 97 -3.22 8.73 -5.56
N ARG A 98 -3.97 7.92 -4.82
CA ARG A 98 -4.16 7.98 -3.37
C ARG A 98 -3.79 6.64 -2.73
N THR A 99 -3.46 6.66 -1.45
CA THR A 99 -3.31 5.45 -0.63
C THR A 99 -4.67 4.77 -0.41
N ILE A 100 -4.67 3.55 0.13
CA ILE A 100 -5.89 2.85 0.53
C ILE A 100 -6.68 3.58 1.64
N THR A 101 -6.04 4.54 2.33
CA THR A 101 -6.65 5.42 3.33
C THR A 101 -7.09 6.77 2.75
N ASN A 102 -7.08 6.92 1.42
CA ASN A 102 -7.46 8.12 0.67
C ASN A 102 -6.58 9.37 0.92
N VAL A 103 -5.33 9.16 1.34
CA VAL A 103 -4.32 10.23 1.47
C VAL A 103 -3.54 10.36 0.17
N ALA A 104 -3.02 11.56 -0.13
CA ALA A 104 -2.07 11.71 -1.24
C ALA A 104 -0.86 10.78 -1.03
N LEU A 105 -0.35 10.18 -2.11
CA LEU A 105 0.74 9.21 -1.99
C LEU A 105 1.97 9.84 -1.31
N PRO A 106 2.42 9.30 -0.17
CA PRO A 106 3.61 9.78 0.51
C PRO A 106 4.86 9.38 -0.26
N ALA A 107 5.96 10.11 -0.07
CA ALA A 107 7.23 9.77 -0.68
C ALA A 107 7.65 8.33 -0.32
N GLY A 108 8.12 7.57 -1.31
CA GLY A 108 8.52 6.17 -1.13
C GLY A 108 7.38 5.15 -1.05
N TYR A 109 6.13 5.55 -1.27
CA TYR A 109 5.01 4.59 -1.29
C TYR A 109 5.12 3.60 -2.44
N ILE A 110 5.43 4.10 -3.64
CA ILE A 110 5.70 3.30 -4.83
C ILE A 110 7.14 2.83 -4.78
N ARG A 111 7.32 1.51 -4.91
CA ARG A 111 8.62 0.84 -4.81
C ARG A 111 9.12 0.36 -6.17
N THR A 112 10.44 0.31 -6.34
CA THR A 112 11.09 -0.19 -7.55
C THR A 112 11.38 -1.71 -7.49
N ASP A 113 11.42 -2.29 -6.29
CA ASP A 113 11.71 -3.70 -6.06
C ASP A 113 10.44 -4.58 -6.01
N ALA A 114 9.25 -3.97 -6.02
CA ALA A 114 7.97 -4.65 -6.08
C ALA A 114 7.05 -4.08 -7.17
N ASP A 115 6.11 -4.89 -7.64
CA ASP A 115 5.06 -4.40 -8.53
C ASP A 115 4.02 -3.60 -7.73
N THR A 116 3.57 -2.51 -8.33
CA THR A 116 2.52 -1.65 -7.78
C THR A 116 1.19 -1.98 -8.45
N VAL A 117 0.10 -1.84 -7.70
CA VAL A 117 -1.25 -2.10 -8.15
C VAL A 117 -2.10 -0.87 -7.89
N ALA A 118 -2.82 -0.41 -8.90
CA ALA A 118 -3.79 0.65 -8.74
C ALA A 118 -5.17 0.17 -9.20
N THR A 119 -6.19 0.51 -8.43
CA THR A 119 -7.60 0.27 -8.75
C THR A 119 -8.27 1.61 -9.01
N TYR A 120 -8.96 1.75 -10.14
CA TYR A 120 -9.74 2.95 -10.43
C TYR A 120 -11.07 2.91 -9.66
N ASP A 121 -11.37 3.93 -8.85
CA ASP A 121 -12.63 3.99 -8.07
C ASP A 121 -13.77 4.72 -8.82
N GLY A 122 -13.52 5.21 -10.03
CA GLY A 122 -14.43 6.05 -10.80
C GLY A 122 -14.08 7.54 -10.78
N THR A 123 -13.17 7.97 -9.91
CA THR A 123 -12.66 9.35 -9.80
C THR A 123 -11.14 9.41 -9.67
N ARG A 124 -10.53 8.46 -8.96
CA ARG A 124 -9.12 8.41 -8.56
C ARG A 124 -8.54 7.01 -8.70
N TRP A 125 -7.22 6.94 -8.64
CA TRP A 125 -6.50 5.69 -8.49
C TRP A 125 -6.23 5.40 -7.01
N ILE A 126 -6.71 4.26 -6.51
CA ILE A 126 -6.38 3.75 -5.19
C ILE A 126 -5.23 2.77 -5.33
N VAL A 127 -4.08 3.13 -4.76
CA VAL A 127 -2.83 2.37 -4.90
C VAL A 127 -2.60 1.51 -3.68
N ASP A 128 -2.46 0.22 -3.94
CA ASP A 128 -2.03 -0.76 -2.96
C ASP A 128 -0.55 -1.09 -3.16
N ARG A 129 0.11 -1.51 -2.09
CA ARG A 129 1.52 -1.88 -2.10
C ARG A 129 1.74 -3.18 -1.38
N GLN A 130 2.71 -3.95 -1.88
CA GLN A 130 3.22 -5.09 -1.14
C GLN A 130 3.85 -4.61 0.17
N ILE A 131 3.69 -5.45 1.20
CA ILE A 131 4.36 -5.28 2.48
C ILE A 131 5.87 -5.17 2.21
N GLU A 132 6.49 -4.17 2.81
CA GLU A 132 7.95 -4.01 2.80
C GLU A 132 8.49 -4.49 4.12
N SER A 133 9.54 -5.30 4.07
CA SER A 133 10.30 -5.69 5.24
C SER A 133 11.78 -5.47 4.99
N GLY A 134 12.52 -5.26 6.07
CA GLY A 134 13.97 -5.07 6.01
C GLY A 134 14.61 -5.34 7.35
N ILE A 135 15.93 -5.54 7.32
CA ILE A 135 16.76 -5.84 8.48
C ILE A 135 18.01 -4.96 8.42
N ASN A 136 18.41 -4.41 9.56
CA ASN A 136 19.70 -3.75 9.75
C ASN A 136 20.26 -4.07 11.14
N ALA A 137 21.37 -3.43 11.51
CA ALA A 137 22.03 -3.66 12.79
C ALA A 137 21.14 -3.36 14.02
N ASN A 138 20.08 -2.56 13.86
CA ASN A 138 19.18 -2.16 14.93
C ASN A 138 17.95 -3.08 15.08
N GLY A 139 17.75 -4.02 14.14
CA GLY A 139 16.63 -4.95 14.15
C GLY A 139 15.98 -5.10 12.78
N ALA A 140 14.70 -5.45 12.79
CA ALA A 140 13.89 -5.65 11.61
C ALA A 140 12.63 -4.77 11.64
N PHE A 141 12.11 -4.45 10.46
CA PHE A 141 10.90 -3.64 10.32
C PHE A 141 9.95 -4.20 9.27
N GLN A 142 8.69 -3.77 9.34
CA GLN A 142 7.66 -4.03 8.36
C GLN A 142 6.79 -2.78 8.13
N ARG A 143 6.62 -2.39 6.87
CA ARG A 143 5.72 -1.30 6.43
C ARG A 143 4.57 -1.85 5.60
N THR A 144 3.35 -1.50 5.97
CA THR A 144 2.12 -1.92 5.30
C THR A 144 1.47 -0.77 4.52
N ALA A 145 0.56 -1.11 3.62
CA ALA A 145 -0.09 -0.16 2.71
C ALA A 145 -0.93 0.90 3.44
N ASP A 146 -1.50 0.58 4.59
CA ASP A 146 -2.28 1.48 5.43
C ASP A 146 -1.43 2.50 6.22
N GLY A 147 -0.11 2.44 6.10
CA GLY A 147 0.81 3.33 6.81
C GLY A 147 1.32 2.78 8.13
N THR A 148 0.89 1.60 8.56
CA THR A 148 1.42 0.99 9.79
C THR A 148 2.90 0.59 9.61
N LEU A 149 3.72 0.95 10.60
CA LEU A 149 5.11 0.54 10.74
C LEU A 149 5.25 -0.30 12.00
N LEU A 150 5.82 -1.50 11.85
CA LEU A 150 6.22 -2.36 12.94
C LEU A 150 7.75 -2.45 12.94
N CYS A 151 8.38 -2.23 14.10
CA CYS A 151 9.81 -2.35 14.31
C CYS A 151 10.07 -3.31 15.47
N TRP A 152 11.04 -4.21 15.36
CA TRP A 152 11.44 -5.09 16.46
C TRP A 152 12.94 -5.34 16.45
N GLY A 153 13.50 -5.51 17.64
CA GLY A 153 14.95 -5.64 17.80
C GLY A 153 15.35 -5.81 19.26
N PHE A 154 16.61 -5.51 19.56
CA PHE A 154 17.11 -5.53 20.93
C PHE A 154 18.17 -4.45 21.15
N VAL A 155 18.34 -4.06 22.40
CA VAL A 155 19.41 -3.20 22.87
C VAL A 155 20.00 -3.78 24.15
N THR A 156 21.31 -3.70 24.33
CA THR A 156 21.95 -4.05 25.61
C THR A 156 21.89 -2.82 26.52
N SER A 157 21.11 -2.91 27.61
CA SER A 157 21.05 -1.86 28.62
C SER A 157 22.39 -1.70 29.35
N SER A 158 22.60 -0.57 30.02
CA SER A 158 23.82 -0.28 30.80
C SER A 158 23.54 -0.40 32.29
N SER A 159 24.55 -0.76 33.09
CA SER A 159 24.48 -0.79 34.56
C SER A 159 24.62 0.60 35.21
N THR A 160 24.99 1.64 34.46
CA THR A 160 25.29 2.98 35.01
C THR A 160 24.45 4.11 34.41
N ALA A 161 23.88 3.92 33.22
CA ALA A 161 23.11 4.95 32.52
C ALA A 161 22.00 4.35 31.65
N GLU A 162 21.12 5.20 31.11
CA GLU A 162 20.17 4.82 30.06
C GLU A 162 20.94 4.50 28.77
N THR A 163 20.48 3.51 28.00
CA THR A 163 21.04 3.19 26.68
C THR A 163 20.07 3.61 25.58
N ALA A 164 20.57 4.20 24.50
CA ALA A 164 19.76 4.47 23.31
C ALA A 164 19.44 3.16 22.56
N GLY A 165 18.16 2.81 22.48
CA GLY A 165 17.63 1.82 21.55
C GLY A 165 17.19 2.50 20.26
N ILE A 166 17.84 2.18 19.15
CA ILE A 166 17.54 2.77 17.84
C ILE A 166 16.52 1.88 17.13
N PHE A 167 15.50 2.49 16.51
CA PHE A 167 14.56 1.74 15.67
C PHE A 167 15.18 1.45 14.29
N PRO A 168 14.94 0.27 13.70
CA PRO A 168 15.45 -0.08 12.38
C PRO A 168 14.86 0.77 11.24
N ALA A 169 13.72 1.42 11.46
CA ALA A 169 13.14 2.42 10.56
C ALA A 169 12.54 3.57 11.36
N ALA A 170 12.56 4.77 10.79
CA ALA A 170 11.97 5.95 11.40
C ALA A 170 10.44 5.94 11.26
N PHE A 171 9.76 6.32 12.33
CA PHE A 171 8.33 6.59 12.36
C PHE A 171 8.03 8.03 11.93
N VAL A 172 6.81 8.26 11.45
CA VAL A 172 6.24 9.58 11.27
C VAL A 172 5.33 9.83 12.47
N ALA A 173 5.67 10.81 13.28
CA ALA A 173 4.83 11.26 14.39
C ALA A 173 5.08 12.74 14.70
N SER A 174 4.01 13.46 15.02
CA SER A 174 4.13 14.83 15.54
C SER A 174 4.47 14.83 17.03
N ASN A 175 3.91 13.86 17.75
CA ASN A 175 4.24 13.54 19.13
C ASN A 175 4.41 12.03 19.31
N ALA A 176 5.66 11.57 19.32
CA ALA A 176 5.99 10.15 19.45
C ALA A 176 5.38 9.50 20.70
N ALA A 177 5.25 10.22 21.82
CA ALA A 177 4.71 9.67 23.06
C ALA A 177 3.20 9.37 23.00
N SER A 178 2.47 9.94 22.04
CA SER A 178 1.01 9.74 21.89
C SER A 178 0.64 8.92 20.65
N GLU A 179 1.51 8.89 19.64
CA GLU A 179 1.22 8.28 18.33
C GLU A 179 1.93 6.95 18.12
N MET A 180 2.90 6.62 18.96
CA MET A 180 3.66 5.38 18.89
C MET A 180 3.47 4.55 20.17
N MET A 181 3.58 3.24 20.02
CA MET A 181 3.53 2.29 21.13
C MET A 181 4.80 1.45 21.14
N VAL A 182 5.36 1.22 22.33
CA VAL A 182 6.51 0.34 22.51
C VAL A 182 6.23 -0.65 23.63
N SER A 183 6.51 -1.92 23.36
CA SER A 183 6.55 -2.98 24.35
C SER A 183 7.98 -3.48 24.50
N LEU A 184 8.39 -3.72 25.75
CA LEU A 184 9.72 -4.21 26.09
C LEU A 184 9.63 -5.64 26.63
N GLY A 185 10.65 -6.44 26.33
CA GLY A 185 10.89 -7.73 26.95
C GLY A 185 12.32 -7.80 27.45
N VAL A 186 12.55 -8.55 28.52
CA VAL A 186 13.91 -8.85 28.98
C VAL A 186 14.26 -10.25 28.52
N ASN A 187 15.32 -10.39 27.74
CA ASN A 187 15.87 -11.68 27.39
C ASN A 187 17.26 -11.79 28.02
N SER A 188 17.30 -12.39 29.20
CA SER A 188 18.50 -12.53 30.01
C SER A 188 18.90 -13.99 30.10
N SER A 189 20.16 -14.30 29.79
CA SER A 189 20.79 -15.56 30.20
C SER A 189 21.43 -15.46 31.60
N SER A 190 21.26 -14.34 32.30
CA SER A 190 21.76 -14.16 33.67
C SER A 190 20.91 -14.95 34.65
N GLU A 191 21.55 -15.57 35.64
CA GLU A 191 20.90 -16.18 36.82
C GLU A 191 20.12 -15.18 37.68
N THR A 192 20.13 -13.90 37.30
CA THR A 192 19.34 -12.85 37.94
C THR A 192 17.86 -13.01 37.60
N PHE A 193 17.06 -13.42 38.58
CA PHE A 193 15.60 -13.44 38.47
C PHE A 193 14.98 -12.05 38.72
N ALA A 194 13.73 -11.87 38.28
CA ALA A 194 12.93 -10.65 38.46
C ALA A 194 13.60 -9.38 37.91
N ILE A 195 13.68 -9.28 36.58
CA ILE A 195 14.18 -8.09 35.88
C ILE A 195 13.00 -7.33 35.28
N THR A 196 12.99 -6.01 35.45
CA THR A 196 12.05 -5.12 34.77
C THR A 196 12.79 -4.19 33.83
N ALA A 197 12.25 -3.99 32.62
CA ALA A 197 12.75 -3.00 31.68
C ALA A 197 11.81 -1.79 31.66
N ARG A 198 12.38 -0.60 31.47
CA ARG A 198 11.65 0.63 31.22
C ARG A 198 12.25 1.38 30.04
N PHE A 199 11.45 2.26 29.47
CA PHE A 199 11.95 3.35 28.63
C PHE A 199 11.53 4.69 29.22
N THR A 200 12.33 5.74 29.02
CA THR A 200 12.11 7.07 29.63
C THR A 200 12.07 8.22 28.63
N GLY A 201 12.34 7.95 27.35
CA GLY A 201 12.19 8.90 26.25
C GLY A 201 11.94 8.16 24.95
N MET A 202 11.09 8.71 24.09
CA MET A 202 10.77 8.15 22.79
C MET A 202 10.81 9.26 21.74
N THR A 203 11.49 8.97 20.63
CA THR A 203 11.52 9.80 19.43
C THR A 203 11.02 8.97 18.25
N THR A 204 10.91 9.58 17.08
CA THR A 204 10.58 8.88 15.84
C THR A 204 11.65 7.87 15.41
N THR A 205 12.86 7.93 15.98
CA THR A 205 14.02 7.11 15.57
C THR A 205 14.54 6.19 16.67
N GLY A 206 14.04 6.31 17.89
CA GLY A 206 14.48 5.44 18.97
C GLY A 206 13.86 5.77 20.32
N MET A 207 14.46 5.20 21.35
CA MET A 207 14.06 5.37 22.74
C MET A 207 15.26 5.25 23.68
N SER A 208 15.10 5.75 24.91
CA SER A 208 16.07 5.52 26.00
C SER A 208 15.61 4.37 26.87
N VAL A 209 16.42 3.32 27.01
CA VAL A 209 16.06 2.04 27.62
C VAL A 209 16.97 1.69 28.79
N SER A 210 16.38 1.09 29.82
CA SER A 210 17.08 0.61 31.00
C SER A 210 16.44 -0.64 31.58
N ALA A 211 17.25 -1.44 32.27
CA ALA A 211 16.78 -2.60 33.00
C ALA A 211 17.24 -2.55 34.45
N PHE A 212 16.39 -3.02 35.35
CA PHE A 212 16.60 -3.01 36.78
C PHE A 212 16.32 -4.39 37.37
N ARG A 213 17.09 -4.76 38.39
CA ARG A 213 16.71 -5.83 39.30
C ARG A 213 15.52 -5.35 40.13
N ALA A 214 14.41 -6.09 40.10
CA ALA A 214 13.21 -5.71 40.84
C ALA A 214 13.44 -5.70 42.36
N LEU A 215 14.35 -6.53 42.88
CA LEU A 215 14.60 -6.67 44.31
C LEU A 215 15.48 -5.56 44.89
N THR A 216 16.48 -5.11 44.14
CA THR A 216 17.50 -4.18 44.64
C THR A 216 17.40 -2.80 44.00
N GLU A 217 16.51 -2.63 43.02
CA GLU A 217 16.39 -1.44 42.17
C GLU A 217 17.70 -1.05 41.48
N ALA A 218 18.67 -1.96 41.47
CA ALA A 218 19.97 -1.74 40.86
C ALA A 218 19.81 -1.87 39.35
N ARG A 219 20.34 -0.88 38.64
CA ARG A 219 20.44 -0.89 37.19
C ARG A 219 21.41 -2.00 36.76
N ILE A 220 21.06 -2.75 35.72
CA ILE A 220 21.87 -3.87 35.22
C ILE A 220 22.07 -3.78 33.71
N SER A 221 23.17 -4.38 33.25
CA SER A 221 23.40 -4.58 31.81
C SER A 221 22.83 -5.91 31.38
N VAL A 222 21.77 -5.86 30.57
CA VAL A 222 21.11 -7.02 30.01
C VAL A 222 20.49 -6.69 28.66
N ARG A 223 20.30 -7.70 27.83
CA ARG A 223 19.59 -7.56 26.55
C ARG A 223 18.10 -7.33 26.80
N VAL A 224 17.61 -6.20 26.31
CA VAL A 224 16.20 -5.83 26.29
C VAL A 224 15.72 -5.90 24.84
N THR A 225 14.72 -6.74 24.58
CA THR A 225 14.04 -6.80 23.28
C THR A 225 12.93 -5.77 23.24
N PHE A 226 12.59 -5.30 22.05
CA PHE A 226 11.48 -4.37 21.87
C PHE A 226 10.65 -4.70 20.65
N ILE A 227 9.38 -4.31 20.72
CA ILE A 227 8.47 -4.19 19.58
C ILE A 227 7.88 -2.78 19.64
N ALA A 228 7.96 -2.04 18.55
CA ALA A 228 7.45 -0.69 18.40
C ALA A 228 6.47 -0.61 17.23
N VAL A 229 5.35 0.08 17.42
CA VAL A 229 4.27 0.26 16.44
C VAL A 229 3.98 1.74 16.28
N GLY A 230 3.75 2.19 15.04
CA GLY A 230 3.42 3.57 14.71
C GLY A 230 3.13 3.71 13.22
N ARG A 231 3.33 4.91 12.67
CA ARG A 231 3.15 5.20 11.23
C ARG A 231 4.48 5.39 10.51
N TRP A 232 4.54 5.09 9.21
CA TRP A 232 5.67 5.48 8.35
C TRP A 232 5.34 6.62 7.37
N TYR A 233 4.07 7.04 7.31
CA TYR A 233 3.59 8.22 6.60
C TYR A 233 2.33 8.79 7.26
#